data_AF-A0A2A8D735-F1
#
_entry.id   AF-A0A2A8D735-F1
#
_cell.length_a   1.000
_cell.length_b   1.000
_cell.length_c   1.000
_cell.angle_alpha   90.00
_cell.angle_beta   90.00
_cell.angle_gamma   90.00
#
_symmetry.space_group_name_H-M   'P 1'
#
loop_
_entity.id
_entity.type
_entity.pdbx_description
1 polymer ?
#
loop_
_entity_poly.entity_id
_entity_poly.type
_entity_poly.pdbx_seq_one_letter_code
_entity_poly.pdbx_strand_id
1 'polypeptide(L)'
;MASSISRRRVIQGTAWATPIVIASSAVPVYASSREKCVPDISVPVNQNLTNDGSSTLEAFTIPAGVETVTFRITGGVGGSYRGLAMHGSGGRGALITGTLAVKENDVLKFVLAGGGAYNRDKPTEPGKGWANGGSHGPSYKTTDARTVKFFEGPNTAEEYYGPTGGGASAVFLNDKLIAVAGGGGGAGTRFYSYTVWNDMQSGPQPKEFLPLVLETTEAAQGGSGGAGNGANGSSFSEIYKFFPGPSIRANGGFAGENGKGGAGAATGGLRNMDSNASIVFTTNDENDVFYEDVAGKSGEDATLDRNSLGNNGGTGGGSVVGRAFVDNRQFTHKYLHQGALVHSSTGGGGYGGGGSGSVTTAGAYASDQRWVKYDRGGWAPVGAAAVSGGAGAGGSYLTHDDALLEGQILPDLATRPATALSRINAVAELSWCRLPNNEDPKKENSDNKDNKGE
;
A
#
# COMPACT_ATOMS: atom_id res chain seq x y z
N MET A 1 67.07 25.47 -16.67
CA MET A 1 66.53 26.57 -15.85
C MET A 1 65.02 26.58 -15.99
N ALA A 2 64.33 26.71 -14.84
CA ALA A 2 62.93 27.08 -14.56
C ALA A 2 61.97 27.27 -15.76
N SER A 3 60.91 26.46 -15.88
CA SER A 3 59.57 26.57 -15.24
C SER A 3 58.66 27.67 -15.81
N SER A 4 57.53 27.29 -16.39
CA SER A 4 56.20 27.69 -15.91
C SER A 4 55.07 26.90 -16.61
N ILE A 5 54.29 26.21 -15.79
CA ILE A 5 53.02 25.54 -16.08
C ILE A 5 51.88 26.56 -16.20
N SER A 6 50.87 26.29 -17.04
CA SER A 6 49.48 26.73 -16.78
C SER A 6 48.48 25.61 -17.11
N ARG A 7 47.42 25.56 -16.32
CA ARG A 7 46.60 24.39 -15.94
C ARG A 7 45.21 24.38 -16.60
N ARG A 8 44.57 23.19 -16.54
CA ARG A 8 43.10 22.88 -16.53
C ARG A 8 42.40 22.88 -17.90
N ARG A 9 41.64 21.85 -18.32
CA ARG A 9 40.99 20.69 -17.68
C ARG A 9 40.94 19.52 -18.68
N VAL A 10 41.55 18.39 -18.35
CA VAL A 10 41.16 17.09 -18.91
C VAL A 10 40.36 16.39 -17.82
N ILE A 11 39.11 16.05 -18.12
CA ILE A 11 38.25 15.28 -17.23
C ILE A 11 38.83 13.86 -17.19
N GLN A 12 39.33 13.46 -16.02
CA GLN A 12 39.63 12.06 -15.70
C GLN A 12 38.29 11.29 -15.66
N GLY A 13 37.96 10.63 -16.75
CA GLY A 13 37.03 9.50 -16.74
C GLY A 13 37.80 8.23 -16.44
N THR A 14 38.19 8.01 -15.18
CA THR A 14 38.58 6.67 -14.74
C THR A 14 37.34 5.79 -14.72
N ALA A 15 37.11 5.06 -15.81
CA ALA A 15 36.22 3.92 -15.81
C ALA A 15 36.90 2.81 -14.99
N TRP A 16 36.57 2.76 -13.70
CA TRP A 16 36.86 1.56 -12.91
C TRP A 16 35.85 0.50 -13.35
N ALA A 17 36.25 -0.32 -14.32
CA ALA A 17 35.66 -1.63 -14.50
C ALA A 17 36.06 -2.45 -13.28
N THR A 18 35.26 -2.40 -12.21
CA THR A 18 35.34 -3.39 -11.14
C THR A 18 35.05 -4.75 -11.78
N PRO A 19 36.02 -5.69 -11.82
CA PRO A 19 35.68 -7.06 -12.15
C PRO A 19 34.67 -7.50 -11.09
N ILE A 20 33.46 -7.86 -11.54
CA ILE A 20 32.56 -8.66 -10.72
C ILE A 20 33.26 -10.01 -10.59
N VAL A 21 34.06 -10.15 -9.52
CA VAL A 21 34.47 -11.47 -9.05
C VAL A 21 33.21 -12.05 -8.43
N ILE A 22 32.51 -12.89 -9.19
CA ILE A 22 31.59 -13.86 -8.60
C ILE A 22 32.48 -14.85 -7.86
N ALA A 23 32.87 -14.49 -6.64
CA ALA A 23 33.37 -15.47 -5.70
C ALA A 23 32.17 -16.33 -5.35
N SER A 24 32.03 -17.48 -6.01
CA SER A 24 31.32 -18.61 -5.43
C SER A 24 32.07 -18.96 -4.16
N SER A 25 31.73 -18.30 -3.06
CA SER A 25 32.05 -18.82 -1.74
C SER A 25 31.28 -20.12 -1.65
N ALA A 26 31.98 -21.22 -1.90
CA ALA A 26 31.55 -22.53 -1.46
C ALA A 26 31.26 -22.36 0.02
N VAL A 27 29.98 -22.24 0.37
CA VAL A 27 29.52 -22.45 1.73
C VAL A 27 30.13 -23.80 2.11
N PRO A 28 30.89 -23.92 3.21
CA PRO A 28 31.24 -25.23 3.71
C PRO A 28 29.92 -25.96 3.87
N VAL A 29 29.65 -26.94 3.01
CA VAL A 29 28.60 -27.92 3.24
C VAL A 29 29.02 -28.58 4.53
N TYR A 30 28.45 -28.10 5.63
CA TYR A 30 28.58 -28.80 6.89
C TYR A 30 27.82 -30.09 6.68
N ALA A 31 28.59 -31.12 6.32
CA ALA A 31 28.15 -32.50 6.31
C ALA A 31 27.87 -32.91 7.76
N SER A 32 26.70 -32.51 8.29
CA SER A 32 26.03 -33.32 9.29
C SER A 32 25.04 -34.19 8.54
N SER A 33 25.30 -35.49 8.47
CA SER A 33 24.32 -36.47 8.03
C SER A 33 23.17 -36.51 9.03
N ARG A 34 22.16 -35.67 8.82
CA ARG A 34 20.77 -36.10 9.00
C ARG A 34 20.18 -36.00 7.61
N GLU A 35 19.65 -37.09 7.09
CA GLU A 35 19.00 -37.11 5.78
C GLU A 35 18.13 -35.86 5.64
N LYS A 36 18.28 -35.18 4.50
CA LYS A 36 17.44 -34.05 4.12
C LYS A 36 16.01 -34.57 4.08
N CYS A 37 15.30 -34.45 5.19
CA CYS A 37 14.04 -35.13 5.35
C CYS A 37 13.06 -34.60 4.29
N VAL A 38 12.52 -35.52 3.49
CA VAL A 38 11.46 -35.22 2.53
C VAL A 38 10.19 -34.99 3.36
N PRO A 39 9.51 -33.84 3.23
CA PRO A 39 8.38 -33.50 4.08
C PRO A 39 7.26 -34.55 3.94
N ASP A 40 6.98 -35.25 5.03
CA ASP A 40 5.99 -36.34 5.08
C ASP A 40 4.55 -35.79 5.13
N ILE A 41 4.37 -34.57 5.68
CA ILE A 41 3.06 -33.93 5.85
C ILE A 41 3.18 -32.42 5.64
N SER A 42 2.36 -31.85 4.74
CA SER A 42 2.12 -30.41 4.63
C SER A 42 0.73 -30.12 5.17
N VAL A 43 0.63 -29.30 6.22
CA VAL A 43 -0.65 -28.86 6.77
C VAL A 43 -0.85 -27.40 6.41
N PRO A 44 -1.89 -27.06 5.63
CA PRO A 44 -2.25 -25.65 5.45
C PRO A 44 -2.64 -25.09 6.82
N VAL A 45 -1.99 -24.01 7.24
CA VAL A 45 -2.51 -23.21 8.36
C VAL A 45 -3.75 -22.50 7.81
N ASN A 46 -4.88 -22.56 8.53
CA ASN A 46 -6.16 -22.03 8.03
C ASN A 46 -5.97 -20.63 7.44
N GLN A 47 -6.44 -20.42 6.21
CA GLN A 47 -6.36 -19.11 5.57
C GLN A 47 -7.25 -18.11 6.31
N ASN A 48 -6.82 -16.84 6.41
CA ASN A 48 -7.73 -15.80 6.86
C ASN A 48 -8.74 -15.53 5.74
N LEU A 49 -10.00 -15.90 5.94
CA LEU A 49 -11.09 -15.73 4.97
C LEU A 49 -12.03 -14.57 5.29
N THR A 50 -11.65 -13.70 6.22
CA THR A 50 -12.46 -12.54 6.61
C THR A 50 -12.56 -11.53 5.47
N ASN A 51 -13.68 -10.81 5.38
CA ASN A 51 -13.91 -9.77 4.37
C ASN A 51 -13.96 -8.36 4.96
N ASP A 52 -13.93 -8.25 6.29
CA ASP A 52 -14.00 -7.01 7.06
C ASP A 52 -12.60 -6.43 7.35
N GLY A 53 -11.54 -7.20 7.13
CA GLY A 53 -10.15 -6.84 7.41
C GLY A 53 -9.65 -7.35 8.77
N SER A 54 -10.43 -8.14 9.49
CA SER A 54 -10.04 -8.74 10.77
C SER A 54 -8.87 -9.71 10.63
N SER A 55 -8.09 -9.86 11.70
CA SER A 55 -7.03 -10.87 11.79
C SER A 55 -7.55 -12.17 12.37
N THR A 56 -6.88 -13.29 12.09
CA THR A 56 -7.10 -14.56 12.77
C THR A 56 -5.85 -15.00 13.51
N LEU A 57 -6.03 -15.82 14.56
CA LEU A 57 -4.95 -16.41 15.35
C LEU A 57 -5.07 -17.93 15.26
N GLU A 58 -4.01 -18.58 14.80
CA GLU A 58 -3.90 -20.04 14.74
C GLU A 58 -2.76 -20.50 15.65
N ALA A 59 -2.94 -21.62 16.33
CA ALA A 59 -1.91 -22.21 17.18
C ALA A 59 -1.72 -23.69 16.82
N PHE A 60 -0.46 -24.11 16.79
CA PHE A 60 -0.07 -25.46 16.44
C PHE A 60 0.94 -25.99 17.46
N THR A 61 0.60 -27.10 18.11
CA THR A 61 1.50 -27.79 19.04
C THR A 61 2.34 -28.81 18.29
N ILE A 62 3.65 -28.75 18.48
CA ILE A 62 4.62 -29.64 17.84
C ILE A 62 4.41 -31.08 18.35
N PRO A 63 4.11 -32.05 17.46
CA PRO A 63 3.95 -33.43 17.84
C PRO A 63 5.27 -34.09 18.26
N ALA A 64 5.15 -35.24 18.94
CA ALA A 64 6.29 -36.11 19.23
C ALA A 64 7.09 -36.47 17.97
N GLY A 65 8.41 -36.55 18.11
CA GLY A 65 9.33 -36.96 17.04
C GLY A 65 9.59 -35.93 15.94
N VAL A 66 9.09 -34.69 16.09
CA VAL A 66 9.37 -33.57 15.18
C VAL A 66 10.49 -32.72 15.75
N GLU A 67 11.59 -32.60 15.02
CA GLU A 67 12.76 -31.78 15.40
C GLU A 67 12.86 -30.47 14.62
N THR A 68 12.26 -30.42 13.43
CA THR A 68 12.31 -29.26 12.54
C THR A 68 10.98 -28.99 11.87
N VAL A 69 10.63 -27.72 11.76
CA VAL A 69 9.41 -27.24 11.10
C VAL A 69 9.77 -26.12 10.13
N THR A 70 9.20 -26.14 8.94
CA THR A 70 9.30 -25.03 7.98
C THR A 70 7.97 -24.30 7.87
N PHE A 71 8.00 -22.98 8.04
CA PHE A 71 6.84 -22.12 7.87
C PHE A 71 7.01 -21.22 6.66
N ARG A 72 5.87 -20.85 6.05
CA ARG A 72 5.74 -19.76 5.08
C ARG A 72 4.58 -18.89 5.53
N ILE A 73 4.73 -17.57 5.52
CA ILE A 73 3.68 -16.64 5.95
C ILE A 73 3.69 -15.37 5.11
N THR A 74 2.52 -14.84 4.79
CA THR A 74 2.37 -13.56 4.08
C THR A 74 1.76 -12.47 4.94
N GLY A 75 2.09 -11.21 4.65
CA GLY A 75 1.35 -10.04 5.15
C GLY A 75 0.05 -9.82 4.37
N GLY A 76 -0.86 -9.01 4.92
CA GLY A 76 -2.07 -8.58 4.21
C GLY A 76 -1.72 -7.66 3.03
N VAL A 77 -2.37 -7.84 1.89
CA VAL A 77 -2.20 -6.96 0.72
C VAL A 77 -2.95 -5.65 0.95
N GLY A 78 -2.40 -4.51 0.52
CA GLY A 78 -3.08 -3.22 0.55
C GLY A 78 -4.28 -3.16 -0.39
N GLY A 79 -5.19 -2.21 -0.13
CA GLY A 79 -6.36 -2.01 -0.96
C GLY A 79 -6.03 -1.42 -2.34
N SER A 80 -6.79 -1.82 -3.35
CA SER A 80 -6.71 -1.27 -4.71
C SER A 80 -7.70 -0.13 -4.95
N TYR A 81 -7.39 0.76 -5.88
CA TYR A 81 -8.32 1.75 -6.43
C TYR A 81 -8.98 1.22 -7.70
N ARG A 82 -10.31 1.33 -7.80
CA ARG A 82 -11.07 1.03 -9.01
C ARG A 82 -11.87 2.25 -9.48
N GLY A 83 -11.40 2.89 -10.55
CA GLY A 83 -12.19 3.82 -11.35
C GLY A 83 -12.81 3.15 -12.58
N LEU A 84 -13.62 3.90 -13.34
CA LEU A 84 -14.33 3.40 -14.54
C LEU A 84 -13.41 2.96 -15.70
N ALA A 85 -12.13 3.38 -15.72
CA ALA A 85 -11.21 3.06 -16.81
C ALA A 85 -9.76 2.76 -16.39
N MET A 86 -9.35 3.02 -15.14
CA MET A 86 -7.94 2.87 -14.71
C MET A 86 -7.84 2.39 -13.27
N HIS A 87 -6.78 1.63 -12.99
CA HIS A 87 -6.58 0.89 -11.75
C HIS A 87 -5.34 1.40 -11.00
N GLY A 88 -5.41 1.45 -9.68
CA GLY A 88 -4.24 1.46 -8.82
C GLY A 88 -4.24 0.17 -8.02
N SER A 89 -3.15 -0.59 -8.04
CA SER A 89 -3.01 -1.80 -7.25
C SER A 89 -2.46 -1.47 -5.88
N GLY A 90 -3.11 -2.01 -4.85
CA GLY A 90 -2.53 -2.02 -3.52
C GLY A 90 -1.22 -2.80 -3.51
N GLY A 91 -0.28 -2.36 -2.69
CA GLY A 91 0.98 -3.05 -2.51
C GLY A 91 0.76 -4.42 -1.91
N ARG A 92 1.63 -5.37 -2.22
CA ARG A 92 1.52 -6.73 -1.70
C ARG A 92 2.11 -6.84 -0.30
N GLY A 93 1.63 -7.80 0.48
CA GLY A 93 2.26 -8.14 1.77
C GLY A 93 3.58 -8.89 1.56
N ALA A 94 4.49 -8.77 2.52
CA ALA A 94 5.76 -9.51 2.55
C ALA A 94 5.51 -11.03 2.53
N LEU A 95 6.42 -11.82 1.96
CA LEU A 95 6.48 -13.26 2.16
C LEU A 95 7.72 -13.60 3.00
N ILE A 96 7.53 -14.33 4.09
CA ILE A 96 8.63 -14.83 4.91
C ILE A 96 8.59 -16.35 4.94
N THR A 97 9.76 -16.96 4.82
CA THR A 97 9.95 -18.40 5.01
C THR A 97 11.03 -18.64 6.04
N GLY A 98 10.84 -19.61 6.92
CA GLY A 98 11.86 -19.99 7.90
C GLY A 98 11.74 -21.44 8.32
N THR A 99 12.87 -22.01 8.72
CA THR A 99 12.99 -23.35 9.28
C THR A 99 13.43 -23.24 10.73
N LEU A 100 12.63 -23.79 11.62
CA LEU A 100 12.81 -23.73 13.06
C LEU A 100 13.23 -25.09 13.60
N ALA A 101 14.22 -25.09 14.49
CA ALA A 101 14.45 -26.18 15.42
C ALA A 101 13.36 -26.12 16.50
N VAL A 102 12.69 -27.25 16.72
CA VAL A 102 11.58 -27.35 17.66
C VAL A 102 11.69 -28.61 18.51
N LYS A 103 10.96 -28.63 19.61
CA LYS A 103 10.80 -29.77 20.50
C LYS A 103 9.33 -30.17 20.57
N GLU A 104 9.10 -31.42 20.93
CA GLU A 104 7.76 -31.89 21.26
C GLU A 104 7.11 -30.96 22.30
N ASN A 105 5.84 -30.64 22.08
CA ASN A 105 5.02 -29.72 22.88
C ASN A 105 5.38 -28.23 22.76
N ASP A 106 6.35 -27.84 21.95
CA ASP A 106 6.49 -26.45 21.55
C ASP A 106 5.20 -25.96 20.86
N VAL A 107 4.88 -24.68 20.99
CA VAL A 107 3.68 -24.09 20.39
C VAL A 107 4.07 -23.01 19.40
N LEU A 108 3.74 -23.22 18.13
CA LEU A 108 3.79 -22.22 17.09
C LEU A 108 2.47 -21.46 17.02
N LYS A 109 2.51 -20.12 17.07
CA LYS A 109 1.34 -19.27 16.89
C LYS A 109 1.51 -18.41 15.65
N PHE A 110 0.45 -18.33 14.85
CA PHE A 110 0.37 -17.54 13.62
C PHE A 110 -0.70 -16.48 13.78
N VAL A 111 -0.32 -15.22 13.70
CA VAL A 111 -1.27 -14.11 13.50
C VAL A 111 -1.37 -13.87 12.01
N LEU A 112 -2.53 -14.13 11.42
CA LEU A 112 -2.78 -13.95 9.99
C LEU A 112 -3.54 -12.66 9.76
N ALA A 113 -2.88 -11.69 9.14
CA ALA A 113 -3.46 -10.38 8.89
C ALA A 113 -4.58 -10.38 7.85
N GLY A 114 -5.51 -9.44 8.02
CA GLY A 114 -6.46 -9.05 6.99
C GLY A 114 -5.81 -8.13 5.95
N GLY A 115 -6.31 -8.19 4.71
CA GLY A 115 -5.96 -7.26 3.65
C GLY A 115 -6.61 -5.89 3.83
N GLY A 116 -6.09 -4.87 3.14
CA GLY A 116 -6.66 -3.53 3.07
C GLY A 116 -7.92 -3.45 2.20
N ALA A 117 -8.73 -2.43 2.44
CA ALA A 117 -9.98 -2.17 1.74
C ALA A 117 -9.71 -1.33 0.49
N TYR A 118 -10.45 -1.60 -0.58
CA TYR A 118 -10.49 -0.72 -1.75
C TYR A 118 -11.20 0.61 -1.46
N ASN A 119 -11.05 1.58 -2.37
CA ASN A 119 -11.66 2.91 -2.25
C ASN A 119 -13.19 2.86 -2.05
N ARG A 120 -13.75 3.81 -1.28
CA ARG A 120 -15.21 3.92 -0.98
C ARG A 120 -15.68 5.36 -0.84
N ASP A 121 -16.99 5.50 -0.77
CA ASP A 121 -17.75 6.69 -0.37
C ASP A 121 -17.89 6.87 1.16
N LYS A 122 -17.31 5.95 1.94
CA LYS A 122 -17.32 5.96 3.41
C LYS A 122 -16.00 5.45 3.98
N PRO A 123 -15.67 5.83 5.24
CA PRO A 123 -14.52 5.25 5.93
C PRO A 123 -14.63 3.73 5.99
N THR A 124 -13.50 3.06 5.77
CA THR A 124 -13.36 1.61 5.91
C THR A 124 -12.21 1.26 6.85
N GLU A 125 -12.38 0.13 7.54
CA GLU A 125 -11.36 -0.41 8.42
C GLU A 125 -10.12 -0.87 7.62
N PRO A 126 -8.90 -0.65 8.16
CA PRO A 126 -7.69 -1.18 7.56
C PRO A 126 -7.60 -2.70 7.69
N GLY A 127 -6.59 -3.30 7.05
CA GLY A 127 -6.19 -4.65 7.38
C GLY A 127 -5.65 -4.71 8.81
N LYS A 128 -6.23 -5.57 9.64
CA LYS A 128 -5.83 -5.80 11.04
C LYS A 128 -4.88 -6.99 11.11
N GLY A 129 -4.03 -7.03 12.12
CA GLY A 129 -3.02 -8.06 12.26
C GLY A 129 -2.27 -7.95 13.58
N TRP A 130 -1.07 -8.51 13.60
CA TRP A 130 -0.12 -8.22 14.67
C TRP A 130 0.28 -6.75 14.68
N ALA A 131 0.24 -6.08 13.51
CA ALA A 131 0.18 -4.64 13.38
C ALA A 131 -0.90 -4.25 12.38
N ASN A 132 -1.58 -3.13 12.61
CA ASN A 132 -2.68 -2.69 11.76
C ASN A 132 -2.17 -1.79 10.63
N GLY A 133 -2.83 -1.85 9.47
CA GLY A 133 -2.72 -0.79 8.47
C GLY A 133 -3.29 0.53 8.99
N GLY A 134 -3.02 1.63 8.29
CA GLY A 134 -3.48 2.95 8.70
C GLY A 134 -4.98 3.16 8.49
N SER A 135 -5.62 3.87 9.41
CA SER A 135 -7.06 4.17 9.37
C SER A 135 -7.38 5.48 8.67
N HIS A 136 -8.62 5.59 8.20
CA HIS A 136 -9.18 6.86 7.75
C HIS A 136 -9.51 7.79 8.92
N GLY A 137 -9.42 9.11 8.66
CA GLY A 137 -9.99 10.12 9.53
C GLY A 137 -11.52 10.23 9.43
N PRO A 138 -12.15 11.09 10.25
CA PRO A 138 -13.59 11.34 10.18
C PRO A 138 -13.97 12.06 8.89
N SER A 139 -15.26 11.97 8.52
CA SER A 139 -15.81 12.66 7.36
C SER A 139 -15.78 14.17 7.51
N TYR A 140 -15.23 14.87 6.51
CA TYR A 140 -15.21 16.33 6.47
C TYR A 140 -16.56 16.90 6.05
N LYS A 141 -17.45 16.12 5.44
CA LYS A 141 -18.83 16.54 5.12
C LYS A 141 -19.63 16.97 6.35
N THR A 142 -19.28 16.47 7.52
CA THR A 142 -20.00 16.76 8.77
C THR A 142 -19.12 17.38 9.86
N THR A 143 -17.80 17.40 9.68
CA THR A 143 -16.87 17.85 10.74
C THR A 143 -16.07 19.10 10.41
N ASP A 144 -15.95 19.48 9.13
CA ASP A 144 -15.24 20.70 8.73
C ASP A 144 -16.23 21.79 8.29
N ALA A 145 -16.13 22.97 8.93
CA ALA A 145 -17.08 24.07 8.73
C ALA A 145 -17.14 24.61 7.28
N ARG A 146 -16.02 24.66 6.56
CA ARG A 146 -15.99 25.13 5.17
C ARG A 146 -16.57 24.08 4.23
N THR A 147 -16.24 22.81 4.45
CA THR A 147 -16.80 21.71 3.69
C THR A 147 -18.31 21.63 3.92
N VAL A 148 -18.77 21.68 5.17
CA VAL A 148 -20.20 21.70 5.53
C VAL A 148 -20.91 22.83 4.77
N LYS A 149 -20.39 24.06 4.84
CA LYS A 149 -20.96 25.21 4.12
C LYS A 149 -21.02 25.00 2.61
N PHE A 150 -20.00 24.36 2.03
CA PHE A 150 -20.00 24.01 0.61
C PHE A 150 -21.10 23.00 0.28
N PHE A 151 -21.32 21.98 1.11
CA PHE A 151 -22.35 20.96 0.89
C PHE A 151 -23.80 21.44 1.17
N GLU A 152 -23.99 22.53 1.92
CA GLU A 152 -25.30 23.18 2.10
C GLU A 152 -25.77 23.94 0.83
N GLY A 153 -24.85 24.27 -0.07
CA GLY A 153 -25.10 24.99 -1.32
C GLY A 153 -25.62 24.09 -2.45
N PRO A 154 -25.83 24.65 -3.66
CA PRO A 154 -26.26 23.91 -4.84
C PRO A 154 -25.17 22.97 -5.42
N ASN A 155 -24.18 22.52 -4.64
CA ASN A 155 -22.87 22.17 -5.16
C ASN A 155 -22.74 20.71 -5.62
N THR A 156 -21.77 20.42 -6.51
CA THR A 156 -21.43 19.06 -6.95
C THR A 156 -20.08 18.61 -6.39
N ALA A 157 -20.11 17.91 -5.26
CA ALA A 157 -18.93 17.27 -4.69
C ALA A 157 -19.29 15.93 -4.04
N GLU A 158 -18.29 15.07 -3.94
CA GLU A 158 -18.33 13.86 -3.13
C GLU A 158 -17.07 13.80 -2.27
N GLU A 159 -17.16 13.05 -1.18
CA GLU A 159 -16.01 12.75 -0.33
C GLU A 159 -15.62 11.31 -0.58
N TYR A 160 -14.40 11.11 -1.06
CA TYR A 160 -13.87 9.82 -1.41
C TYR A 160 -12.79 9.37 -0.44
N TYR A 161 -12.85 8.09 -0.10
CA TYR A 161 -11.92 7.45 0.80
C TYR A 161 -10.91 6.61 0.03
N GLY A 162 -9.64 6.86 0.31
CA GLY A 162 -8.50 6.11 -0.19
C GLY A 162 -8.59 4.60 0.08
N PRO A 163 -7.88 3.78 -0.69
CA PRO A 163 -7.59 2.42 -0.28
C PRO A 163 -6.76 2.37 1.00
N THR A 164 -7.05 1.40 1.87
CA THR A 164 -6.32 1.25 3.14
C THR A 164 -5.15 0.27 3.03
N GLY A 165 -4.16 0.41 3.92
CA GLY A 165 -3.07 -0.55 4.04
C GLY A 165 -3.51 -1.89 4.64
N GLY A 166 -2.77 -2.95 4.29
CA GLY A 166 -2.92 -4.29 4.87
C GLY A 166 -2.28 -4.39 6.26
N GLY A 167 -2.71 -5.39 7.04
CA GLY A 167 -2.11 -5.69 8.34
C GLY A 167 -0.83 -6.52 8.22
N ALA A 168 -0.04 -6.53 9.30
CA ALA A 168 1.13 -7.38 9.42
C ALA A 168 0.79 -8.73 10.04
N SER A 169 1.33 -9.79 9.48
CA SER A 169 1.24 -11.14 10.05
C SER A 169 2.46 -11.44 10.91
N ALA A 170 2.34 -12.34 11.89
CA ALA A 170 3.44 -12.69 12.77
C ALA A 170 3.48 -14.18 13.11
N VAL A 171 4.69 -14.68 13.38
CA VAL A 171 4.95 -16.04 13.86
C VAL A 171 5.61 -15.98 15.22
N PHE A 172 5.13 -16.80 16.15
CA PHE A 172 5.71 -16.97 17.47
C PHE A 172 6.02 -18.44 17.74
N LEU A 173 7.12 -18.69 18.43
CA LEU A 173 7.46 -19.99 19.01
C LEU A 173 7.50 -19.84 20.52
N ASN A 174 6.61 -20.52 21.24
CA ASN A 174 6.49 -20.40 22.71
C ASN A 174 6.42 -18.92 23.16
N ASP A 175 5.58 -18.13 22.48
CA ASP A 175 5.39 -16.69 22.68
C ASP A 175 6.61 -15.80 22.37
N LYS A 176 7.73 -16.36 21.91
CA LYS A 176 8.85 -15.59 21.36
C LYS A 176 8.59 -15.22 19.91
N LEU A 177 8.72 -13.95 19.57
CA LEU A 177 8.54 -13.46 18.20
C LEU A 177 9.64 -14.01 17.29
N ILE A 178 9.23 -14.69 16.22
CA ILE A 178 10.13 -15.27 15.21
C ILE A 178 10.15 -14.40 13.96
N ALA A 179 9.00 -14.01 13.45
CA ALA A 179 8.90 -13.28 12.18
C ALA A 179 7.71 -12.32 12.17
N VAL A 180 7.84 -11.23 11.41
CA VAL A 180 6.76 -10.29 11.07
C VAL A 180 6.77 -10.06 9.58
N ALA A 181 5.71 -10.47 8.89
CA ALA A 181 5.51 -10.20 7.47
C ALA A 181 4.71 -8.90 7.32
N GLY A 182 5.38 -7.82 6.88
CA GLY A 182 4.79 -6.50 6.73
C GLY A 182 3.62 -6.47 5.73
N GLY A 183 2.59 -5.68 6.04
CA GLY A 183 1.45 -5.45 5.17
C GLY A 183 1.78 -4.46 4.03
N GLY A 184 1.10 -4.61 2.90
CA GLY A 184 1.24 -3.69 1.77
C GLY A 184 0.50 -2.36 1.97
N GLY A 185 1.00 -1.28 1.37
CA GLY A 185 0.37 0.04 1.39
C GLY A 185 -0.84 0.14 0.43
N GLY A 186 -1.79 1.03 0.73
CA GLY A 186 -2.93 1.30 -0.15
C GLY A 186 -2.52 2.00 -1.47
N ALA A 187 -3.25 1.72 -2.55
CA ALA A 187 -3.12 2.45 -3.82
C ALA A 187 -3.65 3.90 -3.68
N GLY A 188 -3.22 4.81 -4.56
CA GLY A 188 -3.72 6.18 -4.61
C GLY A 188 -5.15 6.31 -5.14
N THR A 189 -5.82 7.40 -4.77
CA THR A 189 -7.19 7.74 -5.17
C THR A 189 -7.22 9.03 -5.96
N ARG A 190 -8.25 9.17 -6.80
CA ARG A 190 -8.56 10.41 -7.50
C ARG A 190 -10.06 10.68 -7.53
N PHE A 191 -10.42 11.95 -7.50
CA PHE A 191 -11.76 12.45 -7.73
C PHE A 191 -11.72 13.81 -8.42
N TYR A 192 -12.63 14.01 -9.38
CA TYR A 192 -12.74 15.22 -10.18
C TYR A 192 -14.20 15.61 -10.30
N SER A 193 -14.46 16.91 -10.23
CA SER A 193 -15.77 17.50 -10.46
C SER A 193 -15.58 18.70 -11.37
N TYR A 194 -16.38 18.81 -12.42
CA TYR A 194 -16.23 19.87 -13.43
C TYR A 194 -17.56 20.22 -14.06
N THR A 195 -17.66 21.43 -14.62
CA THR A 195 -18.84 21.86 -15.36
C THR A 195 -19.11 20.92 -16.53
N VAL A 196 -20.29 20.30 -16.52
CA VAL A 196 -20.81 19.48 -17.63
C VAL A 196 -21.80 20.29 -18.43
N TRP A 197 -21.68 20.25 -19.76
CA TRP A 197 -22.66 20.90 -20.63
C TRP A 197 -24.00 20.16 -20.58
N ASN A 198 -25.09 20.89 -20.36
CA ASN A 198 -26.43 20.31 -20.31
C ASN A 198 -27.23 20.70 -21.56
N ASP A 199 -27.23 19.82 -22.56
CA ASP A 199 -27.93 20.04 -23.84
C ASP A 199 -29.44 20.25 -23.67
N MET A 200 -30.05 19.61 -22.67
CA MET A 200 -31.50 19.73 -22.43
C MET A 200 -31.91 21.11 -21.90
N GLN A 201 -30.99 21.82 -21.23
CA GLN A 201 -31.26 23.15 -20.65
C GLN A 201 -30.66 24.28 -21.48
N SER A 202 -29.55 24.03 -22.18
CA SER A 202 -28.73 25.08 -22.80
C SER A 202 -28.67 24.98 -24.34
N GLY A 203 -29.39 24.03 -24.93
CA GLY A 203 -29.25 23.68 -26.34
C GLY A 203 -27.91 22.97 -26.63
N PRO A 204 -27.63 22.64 -27.90
CA PRO A 204 -26.45 21.87 -28.26
C PRO A 204 -25.13 22.48 -27.77
N GLN A 205 -24.24 21.64 -27.25
CA GLN A 205 -22.90 22.06 -26.83
C GLN A 205 -22.12 22.78 -27.95
N PRO A 206 -21.66 24.03 -27.72
CA PRO A 206 -20.74 24.72 -28.62
C PRO A 206 -19.43 23.94 -28.76
N LYS A 207 -18.85 23.95 -29.97
CA LYS A 207 -17.59 23.24 -30.24
C LYS A 207 -16.42 23.80 -29.44
N GLU A 208 -16.52 25.06 -29.06
CA GLU A 208 -15.53 25.84 -28.34
C GLU A 208 -15.63 25.63 -26.82
N PHE A 209 -16.65 24.92 -26.33
CA PHE A 209 -16.77 24.57 -24.91
C PHE A 209 -15.76 23.47 -24.54
N LEU A 210 -14.87 23.80 -23.62
CA LEU A 210 -13.82 22.92 -23.10
C LEU A 210 -13.96 22.80 -21.57
N PRO A 211 -14.32 21.61 -21.05
CA PRO A 211 -14.43 21.40 -19.60
C PRO A 211 -13.04 21.25 -18.95
N LEU A 212 -12.94 21.54 -17.65
CA LEU A 212 -11.70 21.39 -16.90
C LEU A 212 -11.51 19.94 -16.45
N VAL A 213 -11.12 19.09 -17.39
CA VAL A 213 -10.89 17.66 -17.18
C VAL A 213 -9.39 17.36 -17.19
N LEU A 214 -8.94 16.54 -16.24
CA LEU A 214 -7.58 16.00 -16.23
C LEU A 214 -7.49 14.76 -17.14
N GLU A 215 -6.37 14.63 -17.83
CA GLU A 215 -6.06 13.44 -18.64
C GLU A 215 -5.80 12.26 -17.71
N THR A 216 -6.59 11.20 -17.87
CA THR A 216 -6.54 10.07 -16.96
C THR A 216 -5.30 9.21 -17.21
N THR A 217 -4.48 9.03 -16.17
CA THR A 217 -3.41 8.02 -16.15
C THR A 217 -3.71 6.91 -15.14
N GLU A 218 -2.86 5.88 -15.08
CA GLU A 218 -2.92 4.90 -13.99
C GLU A 218 -2.83 5.62 -12.64
N ALA A 219 -3.62 5.14 -11.66
CA ALA A 219 -3.54 5.67 -10.31
C ALA A 219 -2.24 5.22 -9.64
N ALA A 220 -1.80 5.92 -8.60
CA ALA A 220 -0.60 5.51 -7.88
C ALA A 220 -0.75 4.09 -7.31
N GLN A 221 0.30 3.29 -7.48
CA GLN A 221 0.50 1.98 -6.87
C GLN A 221 0.93 2.11 -5.40
N GLY A 222 0.41 1.24 -4.55
CA GLY A 222 0.85 1.08 -3.16
C GLY A 222 2.20 0.34 -3.07
N GLY A 223 2.95 0.60 -1.99
CA GLY A 223 4.22 -0.04 -1.72
C GLY A 223 4.08 -1.48 -1.23
N SER A 224 4.87 -2.40 -1.77
CA SER A 224 4.89 -3.81 -1.35
C SER A 224 5.84 -4.08 -0.18
N GLY A 225 5.45 -4.95 0.75
CA GLY A 225 6.23 -5.29 1.96
C GLY A 225 7.39 -6.28 1.77
N GLY A 226 7.74 -6.64 0.53
CA GLY A 226 8.72 -7.68 0.17
C GLY A 226 10.15 -7.52 0.73
N ALA A 227 11.10 -8.35 0.28
CA ALA A 227 12.49 -8.38 0.78
C ALA A 227 13.14 -6.99 0.95
N GLY A 228 13.65 -6.70 2.15
CA GLY A 228 14.23 -5.42 2.54
C GLY A 228 13.28 -4.53 3.35
N ASN A 229 13.46 -3.22 3.24
CA ASN A 229 12.82 -2.17 4.04
C ASN A 229 11.37 -1.88 3.66
N GLY A 230 10.69 -2.82 2.98
CA GLY A 230 9.46 -2.55 2.23
C GLY A 230 9.67 -1.55 1.08
N ALA A 231 8.71 -1.46 0.16
CA ALA A 231 8.73 -0.52 -0.95
C ALA A 231 7.89 0.73 -0.64
N ASN A 232 8.35 1.88 -1.12
CA ASN A 232 7.60 3.13 -1.07
C ASN A 232 6.36 3.05 -1.98
N GLY A 233 5.35 3.83 -1.65
CA GLY A 233 4.24 4.11 -2.56
C GLY A 233 4.73 4.93 -3.75
N SER A 234 4.10 4.72 -4.91
CA SER A 234 4.41 5.51 -6.10
C SER A 234 3.75 6.90 -6.06
N SER A 235 4.34 7.82 -6.81
CA SER A 235 3.77 9.16 -7.05
C SER A 235 2.84 9.14 -8.25
N PHE A 236 2.01 10.17 -8.37
CA PHE A 236 1.03 10.34 -9.43
C PHE A 236 1.13 11.74 -10.03
N SER A 237 0.90 11.88 -11.34
CA SER A 237 0.91 13.17 -12.03
C SER A 237 -0.05 13.16 -13.22
N GLU A 238 -0.88 14.20 -13.34
CA GLU A 238 -1.81 14.38 -14.48
C GLU A 238 -1.80 15.83 -14.99
N ILE A 239 -2.09 16.00 -16.29
CA ILE A 239 -2.19 17.29 -16.97
C ILE A 239 -3.63 17.59 -17.34
N TYR A 240 -4.00 18.86 -17.50
CA TYR A 240 -5.32 19.22 -18.02
C TYR A 240 -5.43 18.88 -19.51
N LYS A 241 -6.44 18.07 -19.86
CA LYS A 241 -6.61 17.50 -21.20
C LYS A 241 -6.75 18.54 -22.30
N PHE A 242 -7.56 19.58 -22.05
CA PHE A 242 -7.87 20.63 -23.03
C PHE A 242 -7.04 21.90 -22.82
N PHE A 243 -6.33 21.98 -21.70
CA PHE A 243 -5.50 23.13 -21.32
C PHE A 243 -4.09 22.62 -20.95
N PRO A 244 -3.33 22.07 -21.91
CA PRO A 244 -2.04 21.47 -21.61
C PRO A 244 -1.08 22.51 -21.02
N GLY A 245 -0.19 22.04 -20.14
CA GLY A 245 0.79 22.86 -19.43
C GLY A 245 0.68 22.68 -17.91
N PRO A 246 -0.39 23.20 -17.27
CA PRO A 246 -0.64 22.98 -15.86
C PRO A 246 -0.87 21.49 -15.52
N SER A 247 -0.35 21.07 -14.39
CA SER A 247 -0.43 19.67 -13.94
C SER A 247 -0.60 19.55 -12.44
N ILE A 248 -1.22 18.48 -11.98
CA ILE A 248 -1.36 18.11 -10.58
C ILE A 248 -0.41 16.95 -10.26
N ARG A 249 0.28 17.00 -9.11
CA ARG A 249 1.16 15.90 -8.67
C ARG A 249 1.01 15.61 -7.20
N ALA A 250 0.75 14.34 -6.86
CA ALA A 250 0.79 13.83 -5.50
C ALA A 250 1.95 12.84 -5.33
N ASN A 251 2.55 12.81 -4.13
CA ASN A 251 3.69 11.96 -3.81
C ASN A 251 3.27 10.73 -2.99
N GLY A 252 4.03 9.65 -3.13
CA GLY A 252 3.82 8.41 -2.39
C GLY A 252 4.53 8.39 -1.03
N GLY A 253 3.98 7.62 -0.09
CA GLY A 253 4.51 7.46 1.27
C GLY A 253 5.70 6.50 1.33
N PHE A 254 6.51 6.62 2.38
CA PHE A 254 7.71 5.80 2.55
C PHE A 254 7.42 4.53 3.34
N ALA A 255 8.15 3.46 3.05
CA ALA A 255 8.04 2.21 3.80
C ALA A 255 8.65 2.32 5.21
N GLY A 256 8.15 1.50 6.13
CA GLY A 256 8.75 1.33 7.46
C GLY A 256 9.93 0.36 7.45
N GLU A 257 10.92 0.59 8.30
CA GLU A 257 12.20 -0.12 8.27
C GLU A 257 12.76 -0.32 9.68
N ASN A 258 13.29 -1.52 9.97
CA ASN A 258 14.10 -1.79 11.17
C ASN A 258 13.48 -1.30 12.49
N GLY A 259 12.16 -1.49 12.67
CA GLY A 259 11.46 -1.04 13.86
C GLY A 259 10.94 0.41 13.78
N LYS A 260 11.32 1.15 12.73
CA LYS A 260 10.97 2.56 12.53
C LYS A 260 9.82 2.74 11.54
N GLY A 261 8.91 3.63 11.89
CA GLY A 261 7.82 4.06 11.02
C GLY A 261 8.35 4.79 9.80
N GLY A 262 7.80 4.45 8.63
CA GLY A 262 8.05 5.15 7.38
C GLY A 262 7.46 6.55 7.40
N ALA A 263 8.21 7.51 6.83
CA ALA A 263 7.72 8.87 6.70
C ALA A 263 6.47 8.95 5.81
N GLY A 264 5.54 9.84 6.16
CA GLY A 264 4.48 10.22 5.26
C GLY A 264 5.05 10.91 4.01
N ALA A 265 4.30 10.86 2.90
CA ALA A 265 4.69 11.55 1.69
C ALA A 265 4.82 13.06 1.93
N ALA A 266 5.86 13.69 1.37
CA ALA A 266 5.93 15.14 1.32
C ALA A 266 4.75 15.72 0.52
N THR A 267 4.30 16.92 0.87
CA THR A 267 3.24 17.63 0.14
C THR A 267 3.54 17.65 -1.36
N GLY A 268 2.53 17.32 -2.17
CA GLY A 268 2.60 17.45 -3.62
C GLY A 268 2.40 18.90 -4.07
N GLY A 269 1.76 19.10 -5.21
CA GLY A 269 1.36 20.44 -5.63
C GLY A 269 0.91 20.56 -7.09
N LEU A 270 0.26 21.68 -7.38
CA LEU A 270 0.09 22.19 -8.73
C LEU A 270 1.44 22.61 -9.32
N ARG A 271 1.61 22.37 -10.61
CA ARG A 271 2.83 22.75 -11.35
C ARG A 271 2.47 23.46 -12.64
N ASN A 272 3.37 24.34 -13.08
CA ASN A 272 3.26 25.09 -14.33
C ASN A 272 1.93 25.85 -14.47
N MET A 273 1.41 26.42 -13.38
CA MET A 273 0.10 27.08 -13.36
C MET A 273 0.01 28.21 -14.40
N ASP A 274 1.10 28.95 -14.61
CA ASP A 274 1.16 30.08 -15.55
C ASP A 274 1.47 29.67 -17.00
N SER A 275 1.65 28.36 -17.27
CA SER A 275 1.98 27.89 -18.63
C SER A 275 0.79 27.90 -19.60
N ASN A 276 -0.42 28.14 -19.09
CA ASN A 276 -1.63 28.28 -19.90
C ASN A 276 -2.52 29.39 -19.32
N ALA A 277 -2.59 30.52 -20.02
CA ALA A 277 -3.32 31.71 -19.54
C ALA A 277 -4.85 31.53 -19.52
N SER A 278 -5.39 30.51 -20.19
CA SER A 278 -6.83 30.26 -20.24
C SER A 278 -7.37 29.73 -18.91
N ILE A 279 -6.56 29.00 -18.14
CA ILE A 279 -6.97 28.42 -16.85
C ILE A 279 -6.44 29.25 -15.68
N VAL A 280 -7.33 29.61 -14.76
CA VAL A 280 -7.00 30.46 -13.62
C VAL A 280 -7.30 29.73 -12.32
N PHE A 281 -6.31 29.73 -11.42
CA PHE A 281 -6.32 29.02 -10.14
C PHE A 281 -6.48 29.97 -8.94
N THR A 282 -6.88 31.21 -9.17
CA THR A 282 -6.98 32.24 -8.14
C THR A 282 -8.38 32.84 -8.08
N THR A 283 -8.83 33.17 -6.88
CA THR A 283 -10.09 33.89 -6.65
C THR A 283 -10.11 35.23 -7.40
N ASN A 284 -11.27 35.58 -7.93
CA ASN A 284 -11.59 36.92 -8.45
C ASN A 284 -12.99 37.34 -7.95
N ASP A 285 -13.56 38.42 -8.50
CA ASP A 285 -14.89 38.91 -8.10
C ASP A 285 -16.03 37.92 -8.39
N GLU A 286 -15.86 37.02 -9.36
CA GLU A 286 -16.90 36.08 -9.82
C GLU A 286 -16.74 34.68 -9.24
N ASN A 287 -15.50 34.18 -9.14
CA ASN A 287 -15.19 32.82 -8.74
C ASN A 287 -14.38 32.84 -7.45
N ASP A 288 -14.87 32.13 -6.43
CA ASP A 288 -14.09 31.78 -5.25
C ASP A 288 -13.36 30.48 -5.51
N VAL A 289 -12.04 30.51 -5.47
CA VAL A 289 -11.20 29.34 -5.72
C VAL A 289 -10.46 28.99 -4.44
N PHE A 290 -10.65 27.75 -3.99
CA PHE A 290 -9.94 27.20 -2.85
C PHE A 290 -9.39 25.82 -3.17
N TYR A 291 -8.19 25.54 -2.70
CA TYR A 291 -7.59 24.21 -2.67
C TYR A 291 -6.55 24.14 -1.56
N GLU A 292 -6.31 22.93 -1.05
CA GLU A 292 -5.28 22.66 -0.07
C GLU A 292 -4.54 21.34 -0.37
N ASP A 293 -3.22 21.42 -0.38
CA ASP A 293 -2.34 20.27 -0.52
C ASP A 293 -1.87 19.83 0.87
N VAL A 294 -1.86 18.51 1.12
CA VAL A 294 -1.60 17.96 2.46
C VAL A 294 -0.58 16.84 2.39
N ALA A 295 0.47 16.95 3.20
CA ALA A 295 1.48 15.90 3.39
C ALA A 295 0.86 14.66 4.04
N GLY A 296 1.40 13.48 3.72
CA GLY A 296 1.03 12.23 4.37
C GLY A 296 1.48 12.18 5.84
N LYS A 297 0.93 11.24 6.58
CA LYS A 297 1.30 10.92 7.97
C LYS A 297 2.34 9.80 8.00
N SER A 298 3.27 9.87 8.95
CA SER A 298 4.19 8.76 9.21
C SER A 298 3.45 7.55 9.77
N GLY A 299 3.99 6.36 9.52
CA GLY A 299 3.67 5.19 10.32
C GLY A 299 4.30 5.27 11.71
N GLU A 300 3.89 4.37 12.59
CA GLU A 300 4.42 4.26 13.95
C GLU A 300 5.67 3.38 14.00
N ASP A 301 6.51 3.63 15.01
CA ASP A 301 7.60 2.74 15.37
C ASP A 301 7.04 1.49 16.09
N ALA A 302 7.73 0.35 15.98
CA ALA A 302 7.45 -0.77 16.88
C ALA A 302 7.99 -0.49 18.28
N THR A 303 7.22 -0.88 19.30
CA THR A 303 7.58 -0.67 20.70
C THR A 303 8.22 -1.91 21.34
N LEU A 304 7.94 -3.12 20.81
CA LEU A 304 8.50 -4.43 21.20
C LEU A 304 8.52 -4.74 22.70
N ASP A 305 7.72 -4.02 23.49
CA ASP A 305 7.73 -3.97 24.95
C ASP A 305 6.82 -5.02 25.60
N ARG A 306 6.09 -5.84 24.81
CA ARG A 306 5.12 -6.80 25.34
C ARG A 306 5.20 -8.18 24.67
N ASN A 307 5.96 -9.07 25.28
CA ASN A 307 6.25 -10.41 24.77
C ASN A 307 5.03 -11.35 24.75
N SER A 308 3.86 -10.91 25.24
CA SER A 308 2.63 -11.69 25.29
C SER A 308 1.63 -11.24 24.22
N LEU A 309 1.90 -11.57 22.94
CA LEU A 309 0.96 -11.53 21.80
C LEU A 309 0.22 -10.20 21.51
N GLY A 310 0.62 -9.09 22.11
CA GLY A 310 0.04 -7.76 21.87
C GLY A 310 0.42 -7.18 20.50
N ASN A 311 -0.36 -6.21 20.03
CA ASN A 311 -0.04 -5.42 18.83
C ASN A 311 1.09 -4.43 19.18
N ASN A 312 2.33 -4.86 18.95
CA ASN A 312 3.54 -4.08 19.27
C ASN A 312 4.33 -3.69 18.02
N GLY A 313 3.76 -3.96 16.84
CA GLY A 313 4.30 -3.47 15.59
C GLY A 313 3.85 -2.04 15.32
N GLY A 314 4.49 -1.38 14.38
CA GLY A 314 4.11 -0.05 13.95
C GLY A 314 2.82 -0.07 13.13
N THR A 315 1.82 0.70 13.56
CA THR A 315 0.62 0.96 12.76
C THR A 315 0.96 1.78 11.53
N GLY A 316 0.34 1.47 10.39
CA GLY A 316 0.49 2.28 9.19
C GLY A 316 -0.02 3.71 9.36
N GLY A 317 0.58 4.66 8.64
CA GLY A 317 0.19 6.07 8.65
C GLY A 317 -1.25 6.24 8.18
N GLY A 318 -2.06 6.94 8.99
CA GLY A 318 -3.46 7.19 8.69
C GLY A 318 -3.67 8.15 7.51
N SER A 319 -4.92 8.28 7.06
CA SER A 319 -5.24 9.17 5.96
C SER A 319 -5.07 10.65 6.32
N VAL A 320 -4.82 11.45 5.29
CA VAL A 320 -4.97 12.90 5.30
C VAL A 320 -6.01 13.32 4.27
N VAL A 321 -6.65 14.46 4.45
CA VAL A 321 -7.74 14.91 3.59
C VAL A 321 -7.28 16.15 2.85
N GLY A 322 -7.34 16.11 1.51
CA GLY A 322 -7.21 17.30 0.69
C GLY A 322 -8.54 17.63 0.03
N ARG A 323 -8.77 18.92 -0.18
CA ARG A 323 -10.01 19.41 -0.75
C ARG A 323 -9.81 20.65 -1.63
N ALA A 324 -10.61 20.72 -2.69
CA ALA A 324 -10.73 21.89 -3.55
C ALA A 324 -12.18 22.25 -3.78
N PHE A 325 -12.45 23.54 -3.89
CA PHE A 325 -13.75 24.14 -4.18
C PHE A 325 -13.59 25.26 -5.20
N VAL A 326 -14.56 25.36 -6.10
CA VAL A 326 -14.76 26.53 -6.95
C VAL A 326 -16.23 26.89 -6.87
N ASP A 327 -16.53 28.08 -6.35
CA ASP A 327 -17.88 28.62 -6.23
C ASP A 327 -18.03 29.86 -7.10
N ASN A 328 -18.98 29.85 -8.03
CA ASN A 328 -19.35 31.07 -8.73
C ASN A 328 -20.33 31.90 -7.91
N ARG A 329 -20.00 33.16 -7.63
CA ARG A 329 -20.78 34.07 -6.78
C ARG A 329 -22.01 34.66 -7.46
N GLN A 330 -22.07 34.62 -8.80
CA GLN A 330 -23.14 35.24 -9.58
C GLN A 330 -24.26 34.25 -9.93
N PHE A 331 -23.98 32.95 -9.87
CA PHE A 331 -24.92 31.92 -10.26
C PHE A 331 -25.26 31.02 -9.08
N THR A 332 -26.46 30.44 -9.12
CA THR A 332 -26.94 29.45 -8.15
C THR A 332 -27.02 28.05 -8.77
N HIS A 333 -26.56 27.91 -10.01
CA HIS A 333 -26.69 26.68 -10.77
C HIS A 333 -25.53 25.73 -10.46
N LYS A 334 -25.86 24.51 -10.04
CA LYS A 334 -24.90 23.51 -9.54
C LYS A 334 -23.68 23.26 -10.40
N TYR A 335 -23.80 23.41 -11.72
CA TYR A 335 -22.68 23.18 -12.64
C TYR A 335 -21.57 24.23 -12.54
N LEU A 336 -21.82 25.35 -11.85
CA LEU A 336 -20.84 26.40 -11.59
C LEU A 336 -20.29 26.36 -10.16
N HIS A 337 -20.56 25.28 -9.43
CA HIS A 337 -20.04 25.04 -8.08
C HIS A 337 -19.46 23.63 -7.97
N GLN A 338 -18.14 23.53 -8.10
CA GLN A 338 -17.43 22.25 -8.21
C GLN A 338 -16.56 22.02 -6.98
N GLY A 339 -16.61 20.81 -6.43
CA GLY A 339 -15.76 20.46 -5.30
C GLY A 339 -15.21 19.05 -5.42
N ALA A 340 -14.04 18.84 -4.84
CA ALA A 340 -13.39 17.54 -4.78
C ALA A 340 -12.77 17.32 -3.41
N LEU A 341 -13.09 16.20 -2.76
CA LEU A 341 -12.55 15.83 -1.46
C LEU A 341 -12.05 14.38 -1.48
N VAL A 342 -10.78 14.19 -1.11
CA VAL A 342 -10.15 12.88 -1.08
C VAL A 342 -9.40 12.68 0.23
N HIS A 343 -9.68 11.57 0.90
CA HIS A 343 -8.78 10.98 1.89
C HIS A 343 -7.70 10.19 1.17
N SER A 344 -6.45 10.42 1.54
CA SER A 344 -5.31 9.70 0.98
C SER A 344 -5.43 8.19 1.22
N SER A 345 -4.64 7.45 0.45
CA SER A 345 -4.26 6.08 0.78
C SER A 345 -3.56 6.01 2.15
N THR A 346 -3.63 4.85 2.82
CA THR A 346 -3.01 4.64 4.13
C THR A 346 -1.91 3.58 4.11
N GLY A 347 -0.94 3.72 5.02
CA GLY A 347 0.24 2.85 5.09
C GLY A 347 -0.07 1.44 5.57
N GLY A 348 0.79 0.48 5.21
CA GLY A 348 0.72 -0.89 5.72
C GLY A 348 1.23 -1.02 7.16
N GLY A 349 0.68 -1.96 7.94
CA GLY A 349 1.21 -2.29 9.27
C GLY A 349 2.47 -3.14 9.18
N GLY A 350 3.37 -3.07 10.16
CA GLY A 350 4.61 -3.86 10.12
C GLY A 350 5.43 -3.85 11.41
N TYR A 351 6.65 -4.36 11.34
CA TYR A 351 7.69 -4.14 12.34
C TYR A 351 8.08 -2.66 12.43
N GLY A 352 7.85 -1.88 11.37
CA GLY A 352 7.62 -0.45 11.43
C GLY A 352 6.49 -0.12 10.47
N GLY A 353 5.56 0.78 10.83
CA GLY A 353 4.41 1.08 9.97
C GLY A 353 4.84 1.87 8.72
N GLY A 354 4.22 1.62 7.57
CA GLY A 354 4.45 2.44 6.37
C GLY A 354 3.77 3.80 6.47
N GLY A 355 4.28 4.85 5.81
CA GLY A 355 3.65 6.17 5.75
C GLY A 355 2.56 6.28 4.69
N SER A 356 1.59 7.19 4.89
CA SER A 356 0.53 7.45 3.91
C SER A 356 0.96 8.34 2.74
N GLY A 357 0.23 8.26 1.64
CA GLY A 357 0.40 9.15 0.49
C GLY A 357 -0.06 10.58 0.79
N SER A 358 0.45 11.56 0.04
CA SER A 358 -0.01 12.95 0.14
C SER A 358 -1.30 13.12 -0.63
N VAL A 359 -2.06 14.18 -0.35
CA VAL A 359 -3.15 14.64 -1.22
C VAL A 359 -2.75 15.96 -1.86
N THR A 360 -3.03 16.08 -3.16
CA THR A 360 -2.88 17.32 -3.91
C THR A 360 -4.21 17.66 -4.53
N THR A 361 -4.58 18.93 -4.48
CA THR A 361 -5.87 19.41 -4.98
C THR A 361 -5.72 20.62 -5.89
N ALA A 362 -6.75 20.86 -6.70
CA ALA A 362 -6.79 21.98 -7.61
C ALA A 362 -8.22 22.49 -7.75
N GLY A 363 -8.41 23.80 -7.65
CA GLY A 363 -9.64 24.47 -8.07
C GLY A 363 -9.28 25.48 -9.17
N ALA A 364 -10.06 25.52 -10.25
CA ALA A 364 -9.80 26.42 -11.36
C ALA A 364 -11.05 26.76 -12.19
N TYR A 365 -10.92 27.77 -13.05
CA TYR A 365 -11.90 28.14 -14.07
C TYR A 365 -11.23 28.52 -15.40
N ALA A 366 -11.93 28.34 -16.52
CA ALA A 366 -11.44 28.70 -17.86
C ALA A 366 -11.88 30.13 -18.24
N SER A 367 -11.00 31.10 -18.03
CA SER A 367 -11.27 32.53 -18.16
C SER A 367 -11.61 33.00 -19.57
N ASP A 368 -11.09 32.34 -20.60
CA ASP A 368 -11.32 32.64 -22.02
C ASP A 368 -12.69 32.15 -22.53
N GLN A 369 -13.42 31.39 -21.71
CA GLN A 369 -14.73 30.84 -22.03
C GLN A 369 -15.90 31.61 -21.38
N ARG A 370 -15.67 32.83 -20.87
CA ARG A 370 -16.69 33.68 -20.21
C ARG A 370 -17.83 34.15 -21.12
N TRP A 371 -17.91 33.68 -22.36
CA TRP A 371 -18.96 34.01 -23.33
C TRP A 371 -20.13 33.01 -23.31
N VAL A 372 -20.04 31.92 -22.55
CA VAL A 372 -21.15 30.96 -22.46
C VAL A 372 -22.31 31.62 -21.72
N LYS A 373 -23.40 31.92 -22.42
CA LYS A 373 -24.56 32.63 -21.84
C LYS A 373 -25.62 31.63 -21.38
N TYR A 374 -25.86 31.56 -20.08
CA TYR A 374 -27.08 30.99 -19.51
C TYR A 374 -27.94 32.13 -18.99
N ASP A 375 -28.97 32.56 -19.71
CA ASP A 375 -30.07 33.52 -19.38
C ASP A 375 -29.80 34.79 -18.53
N ARG A 376 -28.58 35.04 -18.01
CA ARG A 376 -28.24 36.06 -17.00
C ARG A 376 -26.75 36.47 -17.01
N GLY A 377 -26.09 36.44 -18.17
CA GLY A 377 -24.68 36.83 -18.30
C GLY A 377 -23.77 35.68 -18.72
N GLY A 378 -22.57 36.02 -19.19
CA GLY A 378 -21.57 35.05 -19.61
C GLY A 378 -20.88 34.40 -18.41
N TRP A 379 -20.67 33.09 -18.44
CA TRP A 379 -20.02 32.32 -17.39
C TRP A 379 -18.83 31.52 -17.94
N ALA A 380 -17.90 31.15 -17.06
CA ALA A 380 -16.74 30.31 -17.37
C ALA A 380 -16.91 28.91 -16.75
N PRO A 381 -16.55 27.82 -17.45
CA PRO A 381 -16.54 26.50 -16.83
C PRO A 381 -15.53 26.45 -15.69
N VAL A 382 -15.90 25.72 -14.65
CA VAL A 382 -15.14 25.57 -13.41
C VAL A 382 -14.81 24.09 -13.20
N GLY A 383 -13.79 23.81 -12.40
CA GLY A 383 -13.41 22.45 -12.06
C GLY A 383 -12.63 22.35 -10.75
N ALA A 384 -12.81 21.24 -10.08
CA ALA A 384 -12.10 20.86 -8.86
C ALA A 384 -11.55 19.44 -9.00
N ALA A 385 -10.33 19.22 -8.49
CA ALA A 385 -9.64 17.95 -8.51
C ALA A 385 -9.00 17.66 -7.16
N ALA A 386 -8.98 16.40 -6.76
CA ALA A 386 -8.23 15.92 -5.61
C ALA A 386 -7.64 14.54 -5.92
N VAL A 387 -6.34 14.39 -5.74
CA VAL A 387 -5.59 13.17 -6.10
C VAL A 387 -4.59 12.82 -5.00
N SER A 388 -4.34 11.52 -4.80
CA SER A 388 -3.41 11.04 -3.79
C SER A 388 -2.33 10.13 -4.38
N GLY A 389 -1.15 10.14 -3.76
CA GLY A 389 -0.14 9.12 -4.00
C GLY A 389 -0.51 7.78 -3.37
N GLY A 390 0.29 6.76 -3.67
CA GLY A 390 0.22 5.46 -2.99
C GLY A 390 0.89 5.52 -1.62
N ALA A 391 0.56 4.61 -0.74
CA ALA A 391 1.16 4.56 0.59
C ALA A 391 2.33 3.56 0.64
N GLY A 392 3.24 3.74 1.60
CA GLY A 392 4.36 2.83 1.84
C GLY A 392 3.93 1.53 2.53
N ALA A 393 4.73 0.48 2.33
CA ALA A 393 4.56 -0.79 3.02
C ALA A 393 4.98 -0.74 4.49
N GLY A 394 4.46 -1.66 5.30
CA GLY A 394 5.02 -1.95 6.60
C GLY A 394 6.33 -2.74 6.50
N GLY A 395 7.25 -2.47 7.41
CA GLY A 395 8.52 -3.17 7.51
C GLY A 395 8.36 -4.62 7.97
N SER A 396 9.28 -5.47 7.55
CA SER A 396 9.32 -6.89 7.93
C SER A 396 10.42 -7.16 8.96
N TYR A 397 10.29 -8.28 9.69
CA TYR A 397 11.26 -8.72 10.68
C TYR A 397 11.44 -10.23 10.63
N LEU A 398 12.67 -10.67 10.86
CA LEU A 398 13.01 -12.07 11.08
C LEU A 398 14.06 -12.13 12.19
N THR A 399 13.84 -13.00 13.16
CA THR A 399 14.73 -13.18 14.29
C THR A 399 16.09 -13.74 13.88
N HIS A 400 17.10 -13.54 14.73
CA HIS A 400 18.42 -14.17 14.61
C HIS A 400 18.68 -15.16 15.76
N ASP A 401 17.59 -15.67 16.34
CA ASP A 401 17.62 -16.61 17.46
C ASP A 401 18.12 -18.00 17.05
N ASP A 402 18.71 -18.73 17.99
CA ASP A 402 19.29 -20.07 17.77
C ASP A 402 18.25 -21.10 17.27
N ALA A 403 16.97 -20.87 17.57
CA ALA A 403 15.88 -21.70 17.08
C ALA A 403 15.64 -21.54 15.58
N LEU A 404 16.04 -20.44 14.94
CA LEU A 404 15.93 -20.24 13.50
C LEU A 404 17.18 -20.79 12.81
N LEU A 405 17.02 -21.93 12.14
CA LEU A 405 18.11 -22.60 11.42
C LEU A 405 18.39 -21.93 10.08
N GLU A 406 17.34 -21.61 9.33
CA GLU A 406 17.40 -20.90 8.06
C GLU A 406 16.17 -20.00 7.93
N GLY A 407 16.31 -18.86 7.27
CA GLY A 407 15.15 -18.03 6.97
C GLY A 407 15.46 -16.88 6.04
N GLN A 408 14.43 -16.45 5.33
CA GLN A 408 14.53 -15.39 4.33
C GLN A 408 13.21 -14.64 4.22
N ILE A 409 13.35 -13.34 4.01
CA ILE A 409 12.26 -12.48 3.56
C ILE A 409 12.36 -12.46 2.03
N LEU A 410 11.34 -12.95 1.36
CA LEU A 410 11.34 -13.10 -0.09
C LEU A 410 10.78 -11.87 -0.79
N PRO A 411 11.31 -11.53 -1.98
CA PRO A 411 10.68 -10.55 -2.84
C PRO A 411 9.32 -11.07 -3.35
N ASP A 412 8.55 -10.10 -3.78
CA ASP A 412 7.10 -10.04 -3.94
C ASP A 412 6.46 -10.94 -5.05
N LEU A 413 7.11 -12.04 -5.44
CA LEU A 413 6.71 -12.82 -6.62
C LEU A 413 5.65 -13.90 -6.34
N ALA A 414 5.23 -14.10 -5.08
CA ALA A 414 4.37 -15.22 -4.69
C ALA A 414 2.92 -14.85 -4.30
N THR A 415 2.64 -13.60 -3.92
CA THR A 415 1.29 -13.12 -3.54
C THR A 415 0.62 -12.46 -4.73
N ARG A 416 -0.68 -12.67 -4.98
CA ARG A 416 -1.35 -11.96 -6.10
C ARG A 416 -1.49 -10.46 -5.77
N PRO A 417 -1.35 -9.55 -6.75
CA PRO A 417 -1.71 -8.16 -6.54
C PRO A 417 -3.22 -8.09 -6.25
N ALA A 418 -3.65 -7.11 -5.45
CA ALA A 418 -5.05 -6.97 -5.07
C ALA A 418 -5.96 -6.89 -6.31
N THR A 419 -6.84 -7.90 -6.49
CA THR A 419 -7.96 -7.83 -7.43
C THR A 419 -8.94 -6.77 -6.97
N ALA A 420 -9.41 -5.96 -7.90
CA ALA A 420 -10.35 -4.90 -7.58
C ALA A 420 -11.60 -5.48 -6.87
N LEU A 421 -12.04 -4.80 -5.81
CA LEU A 421 -13.25 -5.11 -5.01
C LEU A 421 -13.14 -6.23 -3.95
N SER A 422 -11.99 -6.85 -3.74
CA SER A 422 -11.79 -7.86 -2.68
C SER A 422 -10.57 -7.58 -1.82
N ARG A 423 -10.66 -7.89 -0.52
CA ARG A 423 -9.47 -7.96 0.34
C ARG A 423 -8.68 -9.22 -0.01
N ILE A 424 -7.35 -9.13 0.00
CA ILE A 424 -6.47 -10.30 -0.05
C ILE A 424 -5.74 -10.39 1.28
N ASN A 425 -6.12 -11.40 2.06
CA ASN A 425 -5.60 -11.62 3.41
C ASN A 425 -4.32 -12.45 3.39
N ALA A 426 -3.69 -12.54 4.56
CA ALA A 426 -2.54 -13.38 4.81
C ALA A 426 -2.86 -14.88 4.67
N VAL A 427 -1.84 -15.62 4.25
CA VAL A 427 -1.83 -17.09 4.20
C VAL A 427 -0.60 -17.57 4.94
N ALA A 428 -0.72 -18.71 5.62
CA ALA A 428 0.43 -19.43 6.16
C ALA A 428 0.40 -20.91 5.78
N GLU A 429 1.58 -21.49 5.64
CA GLU A 429 1.79 -22.91 5.35
C GLU A 429 2.80 -23.45 6.36
N LEU A 430 2.58 -24.67 6.82
CA LEU A 430 3.47 -25.37 7.75
C LEU A 430 3.79 -26.76 7.20
N SER A 431 5.07 -27.11 7.19
CA SER A 431 5.53 -28.45 6.85
C SER A 431 6.54 -28.94 7.88
N TRP A 432 6.50 -30.23 8.19
CA TRP A 432 7.41 -30.84 9.14
C TRP A 432 7.72 -32.28 8.79
N CYS A 433 8.74 -32.80 9.45
CA CYS A 433 9.22 -34.16 9.32
C CYS A 433 9.07 -34.90 10.65
N ARG A 434 8.51 -36.11 10.62
CA ARG A 434 8.60 -37.06 11.74
C ARG A 434 9.70 -38.07 11.42
N LEU A 435 10.57 -38.35 12.38
CA LEU A 435 11.43 -39.53 12.27
C LEU A 435 10.55 -40.80 12.36
N PRO A 436 10.86 -41.88 11.61
CA PRO A 436 10.19 -43.16 11.79
C PRO A 436 10.34 -43.61 13.25
N ASN A 437 9.23 -43.93 13.91
CA ASN A 437 9.25 -44.44 15.28
C ASN A 437 10.09 -45.73 15.32
N ASN A 438 11.11 -45.76 16.18
CA ASN A 438 11.93 -46.94 16.45
C ASN A 438 11.25 -47.95 17.39
N GLU A 439 9.92 -48.05 17.32
CA GLU A 439 9.13 -49.01 18.08
C GLU A 439 8.26 -49.86 17.16
N ASP A 440 8.90 -50.81 16.48
CA ASP A 440 8.27 -52.07 16.10
C ASP A 440 9.03 -53.20 16.81
N PRO A 441 8.65 -53.57 18.04
CA PRO A 441 9.22 -54.74 18.67
C PRO A 441 8.66 -55.99 17.99
N LYS A 442 9.53 -56.66 17.22
CA LYS A 442 9.44 -58.06 16.81
C LYS A 442 8.33 -58.42 15.80
N LYS A 443 8.70 -58.42 14.52
CA LYS A 443 8.29 -59.55 13.66
C LYS A 443 9.04 -60.79 14.16
N GLU A 444 8.37 -61.59 14.98
CA GLU A 444 8.81 -62.96 15.23
C GLU A 444 8.93 -63.70 13.90
N ASN A 445 10.14 -64.20 13.65
CA ASN A 445 10.39 -65.25 12.67
C ASN A 445 9.50 -66.46 13.01
N SER A 446 8.55 -66.76 12.14
CA SER A 446 8.10 -68.14 11.95
C SER A 446 8.72 -68.66 10.66
N ASP A 447 9.92 -69.21 10.82
CA ASP A 447 10.52 -70.10 9.84
C ASP A 447 9.59 -71.30 9.60
N ASN A 448 9.23 -71.46 8.33
CA ASN A 448 9.49 -72.67 7.55
C ASN A 448 8.94 -74.00 8.11
N LYS A 449 7.89 -74.52 7.48
CA LYS A 449 7.69 -75.96 7.25
C LYS A 449 6.78 -76.20 6.04
N ASP A 450 7.42 -76.66 4.97
CA ASP A 450 7.00 -77.76 4.09
C ASP A 450 5.51 -77.90 3.74
N ASN A 451 5.17 -77.73 2.46
CA ASN A 451 4.82 -78.91 1.66
C ASN A 451 4.71 -78.63 0.15
N LYS A 452 5.33 -79.55 -0.61
CA LYS A 452 5.16 -79.78 -2.04
C LYS A 452 3.93 -80.66 -2.28
N GLY A 453 3.25 -80.46 -3.44
CA GLY A 453 2.32 -81.42 -4.07
C GLY A 453 0.98 -81.54 -3.36
N GLU A 454 -0.18 -81.62 -4.00
CA GLU A 454 -0.62 -81.88 -5.38
C GLU A 454 -1.75 -80.92 -5.76
#